data_AF-A0A832AEC6-F1
#
_entry.id   AF-A0A832AEC6-F1
#
_cell.length_a   1.000
_cell.length_b   1.000
_cell.length_c   1.000
_cell.angle_alpha   90.00
_cell.angle_beta   90.00
_cell.angle_gamma   90.00
#
_symmetry.space_group_name_H-M   'P 1'
#
loop_
_entity.id
_entity.type
_entity.pdbx_description
1 polymer ?
#
loop_
_entity_poly.entity_id
_entity_poly.type
_entity_poly.pdbx_seq_one_letter_code
_entity_poly.pdbx_strand_id
1 'polypeptide(L)'
;FRTFAAVVAQLEGGVLLNIGSAVILPEVFLKALTIARNLGHTVEHFTTATFDMNRHYRPAENVVRRPTRKGGQGYYFVGHHELLVPLWAAAVIEQLT
;
A
#
# COMPACT_ATOMS: atom_id res chain seq x y z
N PHE A 1 -12.06 -11.00 3.49
CA PHE A 1 -12.41 -9.62 3.07
C PHE A 1 -12.75 -8.71 4.26
N ARG A 2 -13.75 -9.02 5.10
CA ARG A 2 -14.16 -8.16 6.24
C ARG A 2 -13.00 -7.78 7.17
N THR A 3 -12.16 -8.75 7.56
CA THR A 3 -10.96 -8.50 8.38
C THR A 3 -10.01 -7.49 7.73
N PHE A 4 -9.76 -7.64 6.44
CA PHE A 4 -8.88 -6.72 5.71
C PHE A 4 -9.49 -5.31 5.64
N ALA A 5 -10.80 -5.19 5.40
CA ALA A 5 -11.48 -3.89 5.44
C ALA A 5 -11.41 -3.23 6.84
N ALA A 6 -11.52 -4.02 7.91
CA ALA A 6 -11.37 -3.52 9.28
C ALA A 6 -9.94 -3.02 9.56
N VAL A 7 -8.91 -3.70 9.05
CA VAL A 7 -7.51 -3.23 9.15
C VAL A 7 -7.31 -1.95 8.31
N VAL A 8 -7.86 -1.90 7.09
CA VAL A 8 -7.79 -0.69 6.24
C VAL A 8 -8.51 0.50 6.87
N ALA A 9 -9.55 0.28 7.66
CA ALA A 9 -10.23 1.34 8.41
C ALA A 9 -9.34 2.00 9.48
N GLN A 10 -8.23 1.37 9.86
CA GLN A 10 -7.23 1.88 10.80
C GLN A 10 -5.95 2.39 10.09
N LEU A 11 -5.99 2.57 8.77
CA LEU A 11 -4.80 2.89 7.96
C LEU A 11 -4.35 4.35 8.05
N GLU A 12 -5.10 5.25 8.69
CA GLU A 12 -4.69 6.66 8.84
C GLU A 12 -3.36 6.78 9.60
N GLY A 13 -2.41 7.52 9.03
CA GLY A 13 -1.03 7.60 9.50
C GLY A 13 -0.21 6.32 9.29
N GLY A 14 -0.80 5.28 8.72
CA GLY A 14 -0.20 3.96 8.53
C GLY A 14 0.46 3.77 7.17
N VAL A 15 0.90 2.54 6.95
CA VAL A 15 1.60 2.12 5.72
C VAL A 15 0.94 0.88 5.12
N LEU A 16 0.72 0.89 3.81
CA LEU A 16 0.32 -0.29 3.05
C LEU A 16 1.41 -0.68 2.05
N LEU A 17 1.88 -1.92 2.17
CA LEU A 17 2.86 -2.50 1.26
C LEU A 17 2.18 -3.46 0.30
N ASN A 18 2.40 -3.27 -1.00
CA ASN A 18 2.05 -4.22 -2.04
C ASN A 18 3.32 -4.92 -2.54
N ILE A 19 3.44 -6.21 -2.29
CA ILE A 19 4.62 -7.00 -2.67
C ILE A 19 4.19 -8.04 -3.71
N GLY A 20 4.56 -7.83 -4.97
CA GLY A 20 4.37 -8.80 -6.06
C GLY A 20 2.92 -9.05 -6.51
N SER A 21 1.94 -8.26 -6.04
CA SER A 21 0.54 -8.45 -6.44
C SER A 21 0.15 -7.49 -7.56
N ALA A 22 0.05 -8.02 -8.78
CA ALA A 22 -0.37 -7.25 -9.96
C ALA A 22 -1.90 -7.00 -10.04
N VAL A 23 -2.72 -7.79 -9.33
CA VAL A 23 -4.19 -7.76 -9.47
C VAL A 23 -4.92 -7.85 -8.13
N ILE A 24 -4.72 -8.90 -7.35
CA ILE A 24 -5.57 -9.19 -6.17
C ILE A 24 -5.49 -8.06 -5.14
N LEU A 25 -4.29 -7.68 -4.69
CA LEU A 25 -4.18 -6.61 -3.69
C LEU A 25 -4.65 -5.25 -4.24
N PRO A 26 -4.23 -4.77 -5.43
CA PRO A 26 -4.75 -3.53 -6.00
C PRO A 26 -6.28 -3.46 -6.05
N GLU A 27 -6.93 -4.55 -6.46
CA GLU A 27 -8.39 -4.60 -6.61
C GLU A 27 -9.14 -4.72 -5.28
N VAL A 28 -8.61 -5.51 -4.34
CA VAL A 28 -9.23 -5.70 -3.03
C VAL A 28 -9.00 -4.47 -2.14
N PHE A 29 -7.84 -3.82 -2.25
CA PHE A 29 -7.51 -2.60 -1.50
C PHE A 29 -8.45 -1.45 -1.83
N LEU A 30 -8.71 -1.18 -3.10
CA LEU A 30 -9.67 -0.12 -3.47
C LEU A 30 -11.06 -0.37 -2.87
N LYS A 31 -11.54 -1.62 -2.93
CA LYS A 31 -12.85 -1.98 -2.37
C LYS A 31 -12.88 -1.82 -0.86
N ALA A 32 -11.83 -2.25 -0.16
CA ALA A 32 -11.69 -2.09 1.28
C ALA A 32 -11.61 -0.62 1.70
N LEU A 33 -10.81 0.19 0.99
CA LEU A 33 -10.63 1.62 1.25
C LEU A 33 -11.93 2.40 1.02
N THR A 34 -12.66 2.08 -0.05
CA THR A 34 -13.98 2.66 -0.30
C THR A 34 -14.96 2.34 0.83
N ILE A 35 -15.01 1.08 1.28
CA ILE A 35 -15.89 0.69 2.39
C ILE A 35 -15.49 1.40 3.69
N ALA A 36 -14.20 1.44 4.04
CA ALA A 36 -13.71 2.12 5.24
C ALA A 36 -14.15 3.60 5.27
N ARG A 37 -13.93 4.32 4.16
CA ARG A 37 -14.32 5.73 4.03
C ARG A 37 -15.83 5.93 4.08
N ASN A 38 -16.59 5.06 3.41
CA ASN A 38 -18.06 5.13 3.39
C ASN A 38 -18.70 4.86 4.76
N LEU A 39 -18.01 4.09 5.63
CA LEU A 39 -18.43 3.85 7.01
C LEU A 39 -18.02 4.97 7.99
N GLY A 40 -17.45 6.07 7.48
CA GLY A 40 -17.10 7.24 8.28
C GLY A 40 -15.69 7.22 8.88
N HIS A 41 -14.85 6.25 8.52
CA HIS A 41 -13.44 6.25 8.95
C HIS A 41 -12.64 7.25 8.11
N THR A 42 -11.89 8.13 8.78
CA THR A 42 -10.91 9.01 8.12
C THR A 42 -9.71 8.17 7.70
N VAL A 43 -9.54 7.98 6.39
CA VAL A 43 -8.40 7.26 5.79
C VAL A 43 -7.94 8.04 4.55
N GLU A 44 -7.17 9.10 4.76
CA GLU A 44 -6.74 10.07 3.75
C GLU A 44 -5.21 10.26 3.72
N HIS A 45 -4.55 10.24 4.88
CA HIS A 45 -3.10 10.43 5.00
C HIS A 45 -2.42 9.12 5.39
N PHE A 46 -1.96 8.38 4.39
CA PHE A 46 -1.23 7.14 4.60
C PHE A 46 -0.18 6.96 3.51
N THR A 47 0.84 6.16 3.79
CA THR A 47 1.88 5.85 2.82
C THR A 47 1.60 4.52 2.14
N THR A 48 1.78 4.45 0.83
CA THR A 48 1.77 3.19 0.09
C THR A 48 3.11 2.95 -0.59
N ALA A 49 3.53 1.70 -0.64
CA ALA A 49 4.71 1.29 -1.40
C ALA A 49 4.41 0.00 -2.17
N THR A 50 4.64 0.01 -3.48
CA THR A 50 4.59 -1.19 -4.31
C THR A 50 6.00 -1.68 -4.63
N PHE A 51 6.24 -2.98 -4.48
CA PHE A 51 7.46 -3.66 -4.85
C PHE A 51 7.12 -4.72 -5.91
N ASP A 52 7.60 -4.53 -7.13
CA ASP A 52 7.44 -5.50 -8.23
C ASP A 52 8.75 -5.64 -9.01
N MET A 53 8.94 -6.78 -9.67
CA MET A 53 10.08 -6.97 -10.59
C MET A 53 9.91 -6.19 -11.90
N ASN A 54 8.66 -5.88 -12.27
CA ASN A 54 8.30 -5.11 -13.45
C ASN A 54 7.24 -4.07 -13.09
N ARG A 55 7.20 -2.96 -13.84
CA ARG A 55 6.19 -1.93 -13.60
C ARG A 55 4.83 -2.34 -14.15
N HIS A 56 3.81 -2.32 -13.30
CA HIS A 56 2.44 -2.67 -13.65
C HIS A 56 1.50 -1.48 -13.49
N TYR A 57 0.59 -1.32 -14.45
CA TYR A 57 -0.40 -0.23 -14.45
C TYR A 57 -1.33 -0.28 -13.23
N ARG A 58 -1.87 -1.47 -12.90
CA ARG A 58 -2.85 -1.61 -11.81
C ARG A 58 -2.26 -1.24 -10.43
N PRO A 59 -1.11 -1.78 -9.98
CA PRO A 59 -0.49 -1.30 -8.75
C PRO A 59 -0.14 0.18 -8.77
N ALA A 60 0.38 0.69 -9.90
CA ALA A 60 0.73 2.10 -10.03
C ALA A 60 -0.49 3.02 -9.84
N GLU A 61 -1.64 2.65 -10.39
CA GLU A 61 -2.85 3.44 -10.26
C GLU A 61 -3.62 3.19 -8.96
N ASN A 62 -3.86 1.92 -8.64
CA ASN A 62 -4.83 1.50 -7.63
C ASN A 62 -4.23 1.35 -6.23
N VAL A 63 -2.90 1.37 -6.10
CA VAL A 63 -2.20 1.35 -4.80
C VAL A 63 -1.41 2.65 -4.61
N VAL A 64 -0.61 3.02 -5.61
CA VAL A 64 0.36 4.10 -5.47
C VAL A 64 -0.26 5.47 -5.69
N ARG A 65 -0.96 5.69 -6.83
CA ARG A 65 -1.41 7.03 -7.23
C ARG A 65 -2.77 7.40 -6.66
N ARG A 66 -3.84 6.68 -6.99
CA ARG A 66 -5.22 7.11 -6.69
C ARG A 66 -5.56 7.14 -5.20
N PRO A 67 -5.16 6.15 -4.38
CA PRO A 67 -5.53 6.09 -2.96
C PRO A 67 -4.95 7.24 -2.12
N THR A 68 -3.74 7.68 -2.46
CA THR A 68 -2.92 8.65 -1.71
C THR A 68 -3.16 10.10 -2.14
N ARG A 69 -3.92 10.36 -3.22
CA ARG A 69 -4.21 11.73 -3.73
C ARG A 69 -4.78 12.72 -2.72
N LYS A 70 -5.38 12.22 -1.62
CA LYS A 70 -6.01 13.05 -0.59
C LYS A 70 -5.04 13.54 0.49
N GLY A 71 -3.76 13.21 0.42
CA GLY A 71 -2.74 13.70 1.36
C GLY A 71 -1.66 12.69 1.73
N GLY A 72 -1.80 11.43 1.29
CA GLY A 72 -0.81 10.38 1.47
C GLY A 72 0.37 10.45 0.48
N GLN A 73 1.33 9.55 0.65
CA GLN A 73 2.50 9.40 -0.22
C GLN A 73 2.51 8.02 -0.87
N GLY A 74 2.83 7.95 -2.16
CA GLY A 74 2.86 6.70 -2.91
C GLY A 74 4.23 6.45 -3.55
N TYR A 75 4.80 5.28 -3.30
CA TYR A 75 6.08 4.85 -3.86
C TYR A 75 5.94 3.59 -4.71
N TYR A 76 6.73 3.51 -5.78
CA TYR A 76 6.81 2.32 -6.62
C TYR A 76 8.28 1.95 -6.81
N PHE A 77 8.67 0.79 -6.30
CA PHE A 77 10.01 0.22 -6.43
C PHE A 77 9.97 -0.91 -7.45
N VAL A 78 10.91 -0.86 -8.40
CA VAL A 78 11.08 -1.89 -9.43
C VAL A 78 12.42 -2.58 -9.22
N GLY A 79 12.40 -3.90 -9.05
CA GLY A 79 13.60 -4.71 -8.84
C GLY A 79 13.29 -6.09 -8.26
N HIS A 80 14.33 -6.92 -8.13
CA HIS A 80 14.20 -8.27 -7.60
C HIS A 80 13.76 -8.26 -6.13
N HIS A 81 12.70 -8.99 -5.80
CA HIS A 81 12.17 -9.06 -4.43
C HIS A 81 13.19 -9.61 -3.43
N GLU A 82 14.04 -10.55 -3.86
CA GLU A 82 15.12 -11.10 -3.04
C GLU A 82 16.15 -10.05 -2.57
N LEU A 83 16.23 -8.92 -3.26
CA LEU A 83 17.06 -7.78 -2.87
C LEU A 83 16.21 -6.71 -2.18
N LEU A 84 15.12 -6.29 -2.81
CA LEU A 84 14.34 -5.14 -2.34
C LEU A 84 13.69 -5.37 -0.98
N VAL A 85 13.15 -6.56 -0.72
CA VAL A 85 12.44 -6.83 0.54
C VAL A 85 13.41 -6.89 1.73
N PRO A 86 14.54 -7.64 1.67
CA PRO A 86 15.52 -7.62 2.76
C PRO A 86 16.17 -6.25 2.96
N LEU A 87 16.48 -5.51 1.90
CA LEU A 87 17.06 -4.17 2.01
C LEU A 87 16.09 -3.18 2.65
N TRP A 88 14.81 -3.20 2.26
CA TRP A 88 13.79 -2.38 2.89
C TRP A 88 13.63 -2.74 4.38
N ALA A 89 13.58 -4.03 4.71
CA ALA A 89 13.46 -4.49 6.08
C ALA A 89 14.68 -4.06 6.92
N ALA A 90 15.89 -4.23 6.40
CA ALA A 90 17.13 -3.80 7.06
C ALA A 90 17.15 -2.29 7.31
N ALA A 91 16.77 -1.48 6.31
CA ALA A 91 16.71 -0.02 6.45
C ALA A 91 15.68 0.42 7.50
N VAL A 92 14.53 -0.26 7.59
CA VAL A 92 13.54 0.01 8.65
C VAL A 92 14.09 -0.36 10.03
N ILE A 93 14.73 -1.53 10.16
CA ILE A 93 15.33 -1.98 11.44
C ILE A 93 16.42 -1.01 11.89
N GLU A 94 17.28 -0.57 10.98
CA GLU A 94 18.34 0.40 11.25
C GLU A 94 17.80 1.74 11.76
N GLN A 95 16.66 2.22 11.23
CA GLN A 95 16.04 3.46 11.69
C GLN A 95 15.31 3.33 13.04
N LEU A 96 15.01 2.10 13.48
CA LEU A 96 14.34 1.82 14.75
C LEU A 96 15.30 1.52 15.91
N THR A 97 16.60 1.33 15.61
CA THR A 97 17.64 0.98 16.58
C THR A 97 18.54 2.19 16.83
#